data_AF-A0A414SWE8-F1
#
_entry.id   AF-A0A414SWE8-F1
#
_cell.length_a   1.000
_cell.length_b   1.000
_cell.length_c   1.000
_cell.angle_alpha   90.00
_cell.angle_beta   90.00
_cell.angle_gamma   90.00
#
_symmetry.space_group_name_H-M   'P 1'
#
loop_
_entity.id
_entity.type
_entity.pdbx_description
1 polymer ?
#
loop_
_entity_poly.entity_id
_entity_poly.type
_entity_poly.pdbx_seq_one_letter_code
_entity_poly.pdbx_strand_id
1 'polypeptide(L)'
;MNKSLSDRLCEILFQFKVTPGIDWNGNFDAKRFDYWMKTVKTWSRDNDRYEAAMHTVGSGLSYAELDEDKLPQTAVIEELNRVENDELRRGYYLGTINQRGAHWVDPEGKPELELAEDYENRANIAESRGYSRYAGILRVIADEFKREAKRNILEARNGDDE
;
A
#
# COMPACT_ATOMS: atom_id res chain seq x y z
N MET A 1 -28.42 -8.59 -5.01
CA MET A 1 -27.23 -9.45 -5.16
C MET A 1 -27.37 -10.62 -4.19
N ASN A 2 -27.20 -11.88 -4.63
CA ASN A 2 -27.26 -13.03 -3.72
C ASN A 2 -26.02 -13.03 -2.81
N LYS A 3 -26.17 -13.31 -1.51
CA LYS A 3 -25.11 -13.28 -0.50
C LYS A 3 -23.89 -14.11 -0.92
N SER A 4 -24.10 -15.30 -1.49
CA SER A 4 -23.00 -16.16 -1.96
C SER A 4 -22.17 -15.55 -3.11
N LEU A 5 -22.80 -14.74 -3.97
CA LEU A 5 -22.09 -14.02 -5.02
C LEU A 5 -21.35 -12.81 -4.44
N SER A 6 -21.96 -12.11 -3.48
CA SER A 6 -21.29 -11.03 -2.73
C SER A 6 -20.03 -11.54 -2.05
N ASP A 7 -20.13 -12.66 -1.34
CA ASP A 7 -19.03 -13.24 -0.58
C ASP A 7 -17.90 -13.66 -1.52
N ARG A 8 -18.21 -14.31 -2.64
CA ARG A 8 -17.22 -14.67 -3.67
C ARG A 8 -16.57 -13.46 -4.34
N LEU A 9 -17.34 -12.42 -4.64
CA LEU A 9 -16.79 -11.19 -5.22
C LEU A 9 -15.91 -10.46 -4.21
N CYS A 10 -16.27 -10.45 -2.93
CA CYS A 10 -15.43 -9.92 -1.86
C CYS A 10 -14.14 -10.73 -1.72
N GLU A 11 -14.20 -12.06 -1.68
CA GLU A 11 -13.02 -12.91 -1.64
C GLU A 11 -12.09 -12.64 -2.82
N ILE A 12 -12.61 -12.64 -4.05
CA ILE A 12 -11.82 -12.32 -5.24
C ILE A 12 -11.20 -10.93 -5.11
N LEU A 13 -11.98 -9.91 -4.73
CA LEU A 13 -11.51 -8.53 -4.64
C LEU A 13 -10.38 -8.36 -3.61
N PHE A 14 -10.45 -9.05 -2.47
CA PHE A 14 -9.44 -8.96 -1.41
C PHE A 14 -8.27 -9.94 -1.60
N GLN A 15 -8.44 -11.01 -2.38
CA GLN A 15 -7.38 -11.96 -2.70
C GLN A 15 -6.61 -11.61 -3.98
N PHE A 16 -7.21 -10.84 -4.91
CA PHE A 16 -6.53 -10.45 -6.15
C PHE A 16 -5.47 -9.38 -5.88
N LYS A 17 -4.21 -9.84 -5.87
CA LYS A 17 -3.01 -9.01 -5.84
C LYS A 17 -2.64 -8.51 -7.23
N VAL A 18 -3.57 -7.85 -7.93
CA VAL A 18 -3.37 -7.38 -9.31
C VAL A 18 -3.38 -5.86 -9.37
N THR A 19 -2.28 -5.32 -9.87
CA THR A 19 -2.14 -3.88 -10.14
C THR A 19 -2.85 -3.55 -11.46
N PRO A 20 -3.82 -2.62 -11.45
CA PRO A 20 -4.51 -2.19 -12.67
C PRO A 20 -3.50 -1.70 -13.73
N GLY A 21 -3.79 -1.95 -15.00
CA GLY A 21 -2.90 -1.56 -16.10
C GLY A 21 -1.85 -2.59 -16.49
N ILE A 22 -1.73 -3.70 -15.76
CA ILE A 22 -0.86 -4.83 -16.13
C ILE A 22 -1.59 -5.78 -17.10
N ASP A 23 -0.93 -6.16 -18.20
CA ASP A 23 -1.42 -7.19 -19.14
C ASP A 23 -1.05 -8.62 -18.72
N TRP A 24 -1.52 -9.63 -19.46
CA TRP A 24 -1.26 -11.04 -19.17
C TRP A 24 0.23 -11.44 -19.24
N ASN A 25 1.07 -10.60 -19.84
CA ASN A 25 2.51 -10.81 -19.93
C ASN A 25 3.27 -10.03 -18.86
N GLY A 26 2.59 -9.33 -17.94
CA GLY A 26 3.20 -8.50 -16.90
C GLY A 26 3.54 -7.07 -17.35
N ASN A 27 3.21 -6.67 -18.58
CA ASN A 27 3.56 -5.33 -19.06
C ASN A 27 2.56 -4.29 -18.53
N PHE A 28 3.09 -3.21 -17.94
CA PHE A 28 2.29 -2.09 -17.47
C PHE A 28 1.98 -1.09 -18.59
N ASP A 29 0.70 -0.78 -18.78
CA ASP A 29 0.19 0.24 -19.70
C ASP A 29 -0.41 1.41 -18.90
N ALA A 30 0.33 2.52 -18.86
CA ALA A 30 -0.06 3.73 -18.14
C ALA A 30 -1.40 4.32 -18.63
N LYS A 31 -1.71 4.25 -19.93
CA LYS A 31 -2.97 4.80 -20.46
C LYS A 31 -4.17 3.99 -19.99
N ARG A 32 -4.02 2.65 -19.92
CA ARG A 32 -5.06 1.78 -19.37
C ARG A 32 -5.24 2.00 -17.88
N PHE A 33 -4.15 2.15 -17.14
CA PHE A 33 -4.19 2.50 -15.72
C PHE A 33 -4.95 3.81 -15.48
N ASP A 34 -4.60 4.89 -16.18
CA ASP A 34 -5.24 6.21 -16.04
C ASP A 34 -6.73 6.16 -16.37
N TYR A 35 -7.08 5.48 -17.46
CA TYR A 35 -8.47 5.30 -17.86
C TYR A 35 -9.27 4.53 -16.79
N TRP A 36 -8.69 3.45 -16.27
CA TRP A 36 -9.32 2.66 -15.22
C TRP A 36 -9.48 3.45 -13.93
N MET A 37 -8.44 4.18 -13.49
CA MET A 37 -8.49 5.03 -12.30
C MET A 37 -9.58 6.09 -12.43
N LYS A 38 -9.67 6.78 -13.57
CA LYS A 38 -10.73 7.74 -13.84
C LYS A 38 -12.12 7.09 -13.75
N THR A 39 -12.26 5.90 -14.31
CA THR A 39 -13.54 5.15 -14.33
C THR A 39 -13.97 4.78 -12.90
N VAL A 40 -13.08 4.16 -12.12
CA VAL A 40 -13.40 3.72 -10.75
C VAL A 40 -13.67 4.92 -9.84
N LYS A 41 -12.88 5.99 -9.95
CA LYS A 41 -13.10 7.23 -9.20
C LYS A 41 -14.43 7.90 -9.53
N THR A 42 -14.85 7.89 -10.78
CA THR A 42 -16.15 8.48 -11.19
C THR A 42 -17.29 7.61 -10.65
N TRP A 43 -17.26 6.31 -10.97
CA TRP A 43 -18.29 5.37 -10.54
C TRP A 43 -18.48 5.34 -9.02
N SER A 44 -17.39 5.30 -8.26
CA SER A 44 -17.46 5.25 -6.80
C SER A 44 -17.99 6.54 -6.17
N ARG A 45 -17.78 7.71 -6.78
CA ARG A 45 -18.43 8.95 -6.33
C ARG A 45 -19.92 8.95 -6.63
N ASP A 46 -20.31 8.54 -7.83
CA ASP A 46 -21.72 8.49 -8.26
C ASP A 46 -22.56 7.50 -7.42
N ASN A 47 -21.91 6.60 -6.67
CA ASN A 47 -22.56 5.59 -5.83
C ASN A 47 -22.30 5.79 -4.32
N ASP A 48 -21.74 6.93 -3.89
CA ASP A 48 -21.39 7.21 -2.49
C ASP A 48 -20.48 6.13 -1.84
N ARG A 49 -19.56 5.56 -2.63
CA ARG A 49 -18.61 4.51 -2.21
C ARG A 49 -17.14 4.92 -2.35
N TYR A 50 -16.85 6.22 -2.52
CA TYR A 50 -15.49 6.68 -2.86
C TYR A 50 -14.43 6.23 -1.86
N GLU A 51 -14.64 6.45 -0.56
CA GLU A 51 -13.66 6.07 0.48
C GLU A 51 -13.36 4.57 0.45
N ALA A 52 -14.39 3.73 0.54
CA ALA A 52 -14.24 2.28 0.52
C ALA A 52 -13.56 1.80 -0.78
N ALA A 53 -13.94 2.35 -1.92
CA ALA A 53 -13.32 2.02 -3.20
C ALA A 53 -11.84 2.41 -3.23
N MET A 54 -11.50 3.63 -2.82
CA MET A 54 -10.10 4.10 -2.83
C MET A 54 -9.22 3.35 -1.83
N HIS A 55 -9.76 2.93 -0.68
CA HIS A 55 -9.04 2.03 0.22
C HIS A 55 -8.70 0.70 -0.45
N THR A 56 -9.68 0.06 -1.11
CA THR A 56 -9.46 -1.19 -1.82
C THR A 56 -8.47 -1.02 -2.96
N VAL A 57 -8.62 0.03 -3.79
CA VAL A 57 -7.71 0.29 -4.91
C VAL A 57 -6.30 0.56 -4.39
N GLY A 58 -6.15 1.44 -3.41
CA GLY A 58 -4.84 1.75 -2.82
C GLY A 58 -4.16 0.51 -2.27
N SER A 59 -4.91 -0.35 -1.57
CA SER A 59 -4.41 -1.64 -1.10
C SER A 59 -3.95 -2.53 -2.25
N GLY A 60 -4.65 -2.54 -3.39
CA GLY A 60 -4.20 -3.21 -4.61
C GLY A 60 -2.90 -2.64 -5.15
N LEU A 61 -2.76 -1.31 -5.21
CA LEU A 61 -1.54 -0.63 -5.69
C LEU A 61 -0.30 -0.91 -4.83
N SER A 62 -0.48 -1.30 -3.57
CA SER A 62 0.64 -1.71 -2.73
C SER A 62 1.37 -2.96 -3.27
N TYR A 63 0.73 -3.76 -4.14
CA TYR A 63 1.31 -4.94 -4.79
C TYR A 63 1.96 -4.62 -6.15
N ALA A 64 2.07 -3.35 -6.52
CA ALA A 64 2.76 -2.96 -7.75
C ALA A 64 4.22 -3.46 -7.74
N GLU A 65 4.66 -3.97 -8.89
CA GLU A 65 6.05 -4.35 -9.08
C GLU A 65 6.94 -3.11 -8.90
N LEU A 66 8.06 -3.30 -8.20
CA LEU A 66 8.97 -2.23 -7.84
C LEU A 66 10.20 -2.25 -8.74
N ASP A 67 10.71 -1.06 -9.08
CA ASP A 67 11.95 -0.85 -9.81
C ASP A 67 13.20 -1.04 -8.92
N GLU A 68 14.38 -0.76 -9.48
CA GLU A 68 15.66 -0.83 -8.76
C GLU A 68 15.74 0.11 -7.55
N ASP A 69 14.97 1.21 -7.59
CA ASP A 69 14.85 2.18 -6.50
C ASP A 69 13.76 1.80 -5.49
N LYS A 70 13.18 0.60 -5.64
CA LYS A 70 12.06 0.07 -4.84
C LYS A 70 10.81 0.95 -4.91
N LEU A 71 10.58 1.60 -6.04
CA LEU A 71 9.40 2.41 -6.30
C LEU A 71 8.52 1.76 -7.38
N PRO A 72 7.18 1.92 -7.33
CA PRO A 72 6.31 1.39 -8.37
C PRO A 72 6.44 2.21 -9.66
N GLN A 73 5.74 1.79 -10.70
CA GLN A 73 5.71 2.50 -11.98
C GLN A 73 5.29 3.96 -11.79
N THR A 74 5.92 4.89 -12.54
CA THR A 74 5.72 6.34 -12.38
C THR A 74 4.25 6.76 -12.37
N ALA A 75 3.39 6.17 -13.20
CA ALA A 75 1.96 6.48 -13.24
C ALA A 75 1.25 6.19 -11.89
N VAL A 76 1.67 5.13 -11.19
CA VAL A 76 1.16 4.79 -9.85
C VAL A 76 1.62 5.83 -8.82
N ILE A 77 2.89 6.24 -8.89
CA ILE A 77 3.43 7.29 -8.01
C ILE A 77 2.71 8.62 -8.24
N GLU A 78 2.56 9.04 -9.50
CA GLU A 78 1.88 10.27 -9.88
C GLU A 78 0.44 10.28 -9.36
N GLU A 79 -0.28 9.16 -9.51
CA GLU A 79 -1.63 9.00 -8.98
C GLU A 79 -1.64 9.10 -7.44
N LEU A 80 -0.77 8.38 -6.74
CA LEU A 80 -0.65 8.47 -5.28
C LEU A 80 -0.22 9.85 -4.79
N ASN A 81 0.44 10.66 -5.61
CA ASN A 81 0.92 12.00 -5.26
C ASN A 81 -0.12 13.11 -5.46
N ARG A 82 -1.25 12.83 -6.12
CA ARG A 82 -2.30 13.83 -6.38
C ARG A 82 -2.93 14.35 -5.10
N VAL A 83 -3.29 15.63 -5.05
CA VAL A 83 -3.78 16.28 -3.82
C VAL A 83 -5.04 15.60 -3.28
N GLU A 84 -5.97 15.22 -4.15
CA GLU A 84 -7.28 14.67 -3.83
C GLU A 84 -7.29 13.18 -3.41
N ASN A 85 -6.12 12.52 -3.40
CA ASN A 85 -5.98 11.08 -3.26
C ASN A 85 -5.60 10.63 -1.83
N ASP A 86 -6.12 11.30 -0.80
CA ASP A 86 -5.87 10.92 0.60
C ASP A 86 -6.38 9.50 0.91
N GLU A 87 -7.63 9.17 0.56
CA GLU A 87 -8.18 7.82 0.79
C GLU A 87 -7.43 6.75 -0.01
N LEU A 88 -6.92 7.10 -1.20
CA LEU A 88 -6.12 6.18 -2.00
C LEU A 88 -4.77 5.90 -1.32
N ARG A 89 -4.09 6.94 -0.82
CA ARG A 89 -2.85 6.81 -0.03
C ARG A 89 -3.08 6.00 1.25
N ARG A 90 -4.22 6.21 1.93
CA ARG A 90 -4.59 5.43 3.12
C ARG A 90 -4.79 3.96 2.79
N GLY A 91 -5.43 3.65 1.65
CA GLY A 91 -5.51 2.31 1.11
C GLY A 91 -4.14 1.68 0.85
N TYR A 92 -3.24 2.44 0.23
CA TYR A 92 -1.86 2.00 -0.05
C TYR A 92 -1.12 1.64 1.24
N TYR A 93 -1.19 2.52 2.25
CA TYR A 93 -0.65 2.24 3.58
C TYR A 93 -1.20 0.93 4.18
N LEU A 94 -2.54 0.77 4.19
CA LEU A 94 -3.16 -0.44 4.74
C LEU A 94 -2.72 -1.69 3.99
N GLY A 95 -2.66 -1.64 2.65
CA GLY A 95 -2.18 -2.74 1.83
C GLY A 95 -0.74 -3.12 2.18
N THR A 96 0.15 -2.14 2.27
CA THR A 96 1.55 -2.34 2.62
C THR A 96 1.72 -3.00 3.99
N ILE A 97 1.01 -2.53 5.02
CA ILE A 97 1.11 -3.12 6.37
C ILE A 97 0.54 -4.55 6.36
N ASN A 98 -0.60 -4.77 5.70
CA ASN A 98 -1.27 -6.08 5.67
C ASN A 98 -0.53 -7.13 4.84
N GLN A 99 0.28 -6.72 3.86
CA GLN A 99 1.10 -7.62 3.04
C GLN A 99 2.03 -8.51 3.86
N ARG A 100 2.47 -8.01 5.02
CA ARG A 100 3.40 -8.70 5.90
C ARG A 100 2.86 -10.03 6.42
N GLY A 101 1.54 -10.10 6.65
CA GLY A 101 0.89 -11.30 7.16
C GLY A 101 1.44 -11.75 8.52
N ALA A 102 1.17 -13.01 8.86
CA ALA A 102 1.74 -13.65 10.03
C ALA A 102 3.25 -13.85 9.85
N HIS A 103 4.04 -13.39 10.81
CA HIS A 103 5.50 -13.46 10.77
C HIS A 103 6.05 -13.77 12.16
N TRP A 104 7.28 -14.29 12.21
CA TRP A 104 8.01 -14.48 13.46
C TRP A 104 8.55 -13.15 13.94
N VAL A 105 8.34 -12.85 15.22
CA VAL A 105 8.83 -11.63 15.85
C VAL A 105 10.26 -11.86 16.34
N ASP A 106 11.20 -11.04 15.87
CA ASP A 106 12.55 -10.96 16.44
C ASP A 106 12.48 -10.10 17.71
N PRO A 107 12.87 -10.62 18.89
CA PRO A 107 12.93 -9.87 20.14
C PRO A 107 13.74 -8.58 20.09
N GLU A 108 14.71 -8.47 19.17
CA GLU A 108 15.53 -7.29 18.99
C GLU A 108 14.89 -6.26 18.03
N GLY A 109 13.75 -6.58 17.41
CA GLY A 109 13.02 -5.70 16.48
C GLY A 109 13.77 -5.39 15.19
N LYS A 110 14.81 -6.17 14.86
CA LYS A 110 15.67 -5.94 13.69
C LYS A 110 14.90 -5.94 12.36
N PRO A 111 14.00 -6.91 12.07
CA PRO A 111 13.27 -6.93 10.81
C PRO A 111 12.42 -5.66 10.60
N GLU A 112 11.77 -5.17 11.65
CA GLU A 112 10.98 -3.94 11.60
C GLU A 112 11.86 -2.71 11.37
N LEU A 113 13.03 -2.65 12.00
CA LEU A 113 13.97 -1.55 11.79
C LEU A 113 14.54 -1.53 10.36
N GLU A 114 14.83 -2.69 9.79
CA GLU A 114 15.25 -2.81 8.38
C GLU A 114 14.14 -2.34 7.43
N LEU A 115 12.89 -2.74 7.67
CA LEU A 115 11.74 -2.25 6.91
C LEU A 115 11.58 -0.74 7.06
N ALA A 116 11.70 -0.21 8.27
CA ALA A 116 11.61 1.22 8.50
C ALA A 116 12.68 2.01 7.72
N GLU A 117 13.93 1.55 7.72
CA GLU A 117 15.01 2.16 6.95
C GLU A 117 14.75 2.08 5.44
N ASP A 118 14.26 0.94 4.95
CA ASP A 118 13.90 0.77 3.54
C ASP A 118 12.84 1.79 3.08
N TYR A 119 11.75 1.92 3.84
CA TYR A 119 10.69 2.87 3.51
C TYR A 119 11.12 4.34 3.65
N GLU A 120 12.01 4.65 4.59
CA GLU A 120 12.60 5.99 4.72
C GLU A 120 13.46 6.34 3.49
N ASN A 121 14.28 5.39 3.02
CA ASN A 121 15.10 5.55 1.82
C ASN A 121 14.22 5.78 0.58
N ARG A 122 13.17 4.96 0.41
CA ARG A 122 12.19 5.14 -0.66
C ARG A 122 11.50 6.50 -0.60
N ALA A 123 11.15 6.97 0.60
CA ALA A 123 10.55 8.29 0.78
C ALA A 123 11.49 9.41 0.34
N ASN A 124 12.78 9.30 0.66
CA ASN A 124 13.78 10.30 0.26
C ASN A 124 13.98 10.33 -1.27
N ILE A 125 14.02 9.16 -1.91
CA ILE A 125 14.07 9.07 -3.38
C ILE A 125 12.81 9.73 -3.99
N ALA A 126 11.62 9.37 -3.51
CA ALA A 126 10.36 9.95 -3.99
C ALA A 126 10.30 11.48 -3.81
N GLU A 127 10.76 12.00 -2.67
CA GLU A 127 10.82 13.44 -2.38
C GLU A 127 11.77 14.15 -3.35
N SER A 128 12.96 13.58 -3.59
CA SER A 128 13.93 14.14 -4.55
C SER A 128 13.40 14.21 -5.99
N ARG A 129 12.44 13.33 -6.33
CA ARG A 129 11.72 13.33 -7.61
C ARG A 129 10.52 14.28 -7.64
N GLY A 130 10.23 14.97 -6.55
CA GLY A 130 9.11 15.93 -6.43
C GLY A 130 7.78 15.32 -6.00
N TYR A 131 7.75 14.05 -5.56
CA TYR A 131 6.53 13.36 -5.17
C TYR A 131 6.26 13.45 -3.65
N SER A 132 6.12 14.67 -3.13
CA SER A 132 6.07 14.94 -1.69
C SER A 132 4.93 14.25 -0.92
N ARG A 133 3.73 14.10 -1.51
CA ARG A 133 2.61 13.41 -0.83
C ARG A 133 2.81 11.91 -0.80
N TYR A 134 3.38 11.34 -1.86
CA TYR A 134 3.74 9.93 -1.89
C TYR A 134 4.92 9.65 -0.93
N ALA A 135 5.94 10.50 -0.91
CA ALA A 135 7.01 10.43 0.07
C ALA A 135 6.46 10.53 1.51
N GLY A 136 5.46 11.39 1.74
CA GLY A 136 4.76 11.50 3.01
C GLY A 136 4.14 10.19 3.48
N ILE A 137 3.42 9.45 2.61
CA ILE A 137 2.84 8.16 3.01
C ILE A 137 3.90 7.09 3.26
N LEU A 138 5.02 7.10 2.53
CA LEU A 138 6.15 6.20 2.78
C LEU A 138 6.79 6.45 4.15
N ARG A 139 6.93 7.70 4.58
CA ARG A 139 7.41 8.04 5.93
C ARG A 139 6.47 7.54 7.03
N VAL A 140 5.16 7.65 6.82
CA VAL A 140 4.16 7.10 7.74
C VAL A 140 4.31 5.58 7.87
N ILE A 141 4.58 4.87 6.77
CA ILE A 141 4.85 3.43 6.78
C ILE A 141 6.13 3.13 7.56
N ALA A 142 7.22 3.86 7.30
CA ALA A 142 8.47 3.72 8.03
C ALA A 142 8.27 3.89 9.54
N ASP A 143 7.50 4.89 9.95
CA ASP A 143 7.21 5.17 11.36
C ASP A 143 6.30 4.12 12.01
N GLU A 144 5.41 3.47 11.27
CA GLU A 144 4.67 2.31 11.80
C GLU A 144 5.62 1.16 12.11
N PHE A 145 6.56 0.83 11.21
CA PHE A 145 7.54 -0.22 11.48
C PHE A 145 8.48 0.15 12.64
N LYS A 146 8.91 1.41 12.77
CA LYS A 146 9.67 1.87 13.96
C LYS A 146 8.87 1.68 15.25
N ARG A 147 7.55 1.91 15.21
CA ARG A 147 6.66 1.70 16.36
C ARG A 147 6.48 0.22 16.67
N GLU A 148 6.34 -0.62 15.65
CA GLU A 148 6.26 -2.07 15.80
C GLU A 148 7.54 -2.65 16.41
N ALA A 149 8.71 -2.26 15.92
CA ALA A 149 10.01 -2.65 16.48
C ALA A 149 10.08 -2.37 17.99
N LYS A 150 9.68 -1.16 18.40
CA LYS A 150 9.68 -0.76 19.81
C LYS A 150 8.72 -1.57 20.67
N ARG A 151 7.54 -1.92 20.13
CA ARG A 151 6.57 -2.79 20.83
C ARG A 151 7.17 -4.18 21.04
N ASN A 152 7.72 -4.77 19.98
CA ASN A 152 8.30 -6.11 20.01
C ASN A 152 9.45 -6.22 21.03
N ILE A 153 10.36 -5.23 21.04
CA ILE A 153 11.47 -5.17 22.00
C ILE A 153 10.97 -5.04 23.45
N LEU A 154 9.93 -4.25 23.67
CA LEU A 154 9.35 -4.06 25.00
C LEU A 154 8.66 -5.33 25.50
N GLU A 155 7.89 -5.99 24.64
CA GLU A 155 7.19 -7.24 24.95
C GLU A 155 8.18 -8.36 25.27
N ALA A 156 9.26 -8.49 24.51
CA ALA A 156 10.31 -9.47 24.79
C ALA A 156 10.96 -9.26 26.17
N ARG A 157 11.31 -8.01 26.52
CA ARG A 157 11.90 -7.69 27.83
C ARG A 157 10.98 -8.03 28.99
N ASN A 158 9.68 -7.73 28.87
CA ASN A 158 8.71 -8.03 29.92
C ASN A 158 8.43 -9.54 30.05
N GLY A 159 8.56 -10.31 28.95
CA GLY A 159 8.40 -11.76 28.97
C GLY A 159 9.60 -12.52 29.55
N ASP A 160 10.80 -11.92 29.55
CA ASP A 160 12.00 -12.46 30.21
C ASP A 160 11.99 -12.24 31.73
N ASP A 161 11.13 -11.32 32.23
CA ASP A 161 10.99 -10.97 33.64
C ASP A 161 9.90 -11.80 34.39
N GLU A 162 9.17 -12.69 33.70
CA GLU A 162 8.17 -13.64 34.25
C GLU A 162 8.71 -15.08 34.40
#